data_AF-A0A925DIC0-F1
#
_entry.id   AF-A0A925DIC0-F1
#
_cell.length_a   1.000
_cell.length_b   1.000
_cell.length_c   1.000
_cell.angle_alpha   90.00
_cell.angle_beta   90.00
_cell.angle_gamma   90.00
#
_symmetry.space_group_name_H-M   'P 1'
#
loop_
_entity.id
_entity.type
_entity.pdbx_description
1 polymer ?
#
loop_
_entity_poly.entity_id
_entity_poly.type
_entity_poly.pdbx_seq_one_letter_code
_entity_poly.pdbx_strand_id
1 'polypeptide(L)' 'MVDTVGAGDCFHAGLIAYLQREGKLGAPHAIARLAEEDLLAALRHALAAASINIARSGCNPATWEETILRISHCY' A
#
# COMPACT_ATOMS: atom_id res chain seq x y z
N MET A 1 13.23 -6.28 -12.00
CA MET A 1 13.00 -4.90 -11.53
C MET A 1 13.38 -3.98 -12.68
N VAL A 2 12.52 -3.04 -13.05
CA VAL A 2 12.71 -2.20 -14.25
C VAL A 2 13.17 -0.79 -13.86
N ASP A 3 12.54 -0.20 -12.85
CA ASP A 3 12.86 1.12 -12.29
C ASP A 3 12.49 1.14 -10.79
N THR A 4 13.13 1.98 -9.98
CA THR A 4 12.84 2.13 -8.54
C THR A 4 12.32 3.52 -8.20
N VAL A 5 12.33 4.45 -9.15
CA VAL A 5 11.81 5.80 -8.97
C VAL A 5 10.33 5.73 -8.58
N GLY A 6 9.95 6.45 -7.51
CA GLY A 6 8.58 6.49 -7.01
C GLY A 6 8.14 5.27 -6.19
N ALA A 7 9.02 4.29 -5.92
CA ALA A 7 8.68 3.14 -5.07
C ALA A 7 8.28 3.55 -3.64
N GLY A 8 9.02 4.50 -3.04
CA GLY A 8 8.72 5.04 -1.71
C GLY A 8 7.39 5.78 -1.67
N ASP A 9 7.11 6.60 -2.68
CA ASP A 9 5.85 7.32 -2.80
C ASP A 9 4.67 6.37 -3.01
N CYS A 10 4.84 5.33 -3.85
CA CYS A 10 3.82 4.29 -4.04
C CYS A 10 3.57 3.46 -2.79
N PHE A 11 4.61 3.14 -2.02
CA PHE A 11 4.47 2.48 -0.73
C PHE A 11 3.68 3.36 0.24
N HIS A 12 4.07 4.63 0.39
CA HIS A 12 3.43 5.54 1.31
C HIS A 12 1.96 5.84 0.93
N ALA A 13 1.70 6.07 -0.36
CA ALA A 13 0.36 6.24 -0.89
C ALA A 13 -0.50 4.98 -0.69
N GLY A 14 0.06 3.78 -0.92
CA GLY A 14 -0.62 2.52 -0.69
C GLY A 14 -0.96 2.29 0.78
N LEU A 15 -0.08 2.67 1.70
CA LEU A 15 -0.31 2.60 3.14
C LEU A 15 -1.46 3.53 3.57
N ILE A 16 -1.40 4.81 3.18
CA ILE A 16 -2.42 5.80 3.52
C ILE A 16 -3.76 5.42 2.88
N ALA A 17 -3.78 4.99 1.62
CA ALA A 17 -4.99 4.60 0.92
C ALA A 17 -5.72 3.45 1.64
N TYR A 18 -4.98 2.45 2.13
CA TYR A 18 -5.56 1.35 2.89
C TYR A 18 -6.17 1.85 4.21
N LEU A 19 -5.40 2.59 5.02
CA LEU A 19 -5.86 3.10 6.31
C LEU A 19 -7.06 4.06 6.17
N GLN A 20 -7.06 4.90 5.14
CA GLN A 20 -8.18 5.78 4.81
C GLN A 20 -9.43 4.95 4.48
N ARG A 21 -9.31 3.92 3.63
CA ARG A 21 -10.43 3.09 3.20
C ARG A 21 -11.05 2.30 4.35
N GLU A 22 -10.22 1.78 5.25
CA GLU A 22 -10.66 1.06 6.45
C GLU A 22 -11.13 1.98 7.59
N GLY A 23 -11.22 3.30 7.36
CA GLY A 23 -11.67 4.28 8.35
C GLY A 23 -10.73 4.38 9.57
N LYS A 24 -9.46 4.01 9.41
CA LYS A 24 -8.44 4.01 10.48
C LYS A 24 -7.71 5.36 10.59
N LEU A 25 -8.13 6.35 9.81
CA LEU A 25 -7.63 7.72 9.85
C LEU A 25 -8.72 8.68 10.34
N GLY A 26 -8.32 9.80 10.93
CA GLY A 26 -9.23 10.92 11.24
C GLY A 26 -9.75 11.00 12.68
N ALA A 27 -9.64 9.95 13.49
CA ALA A 27 -9.93 10.03 14.93
C ALA A 27 -8.67 10.43 15.73
N PRO A 28 -8.83 11.14 16.88
CA PRO A 28 -7.73 11.38 17.80
C PRO A 28 -7.06 10.07 18.22
N HIS A 29 -5.74 10.02 18.16
CA HIS A 29 -4.95 8.83 18.48
C HIS A 29 -5.25 7.59 17.61
N ALA A 30 -5.91 7.72 16.46
CA ALA A 30 -6.26 6.58 15.60
C ALA A 30 -5.03 5.72 15.24
N ILE A 31 -3.92 6.37 14.86
CA ILE A 31 -2.66 5.68 14.57
C ILE A 31 -2.09 4.97 15.80
N ALA A 32 -2.14 5.61 16.97
CA ALA A 32 -1.61 5.04 18.20
C ALA A 32 -2.44 3.85 18.73
N ARG A 33 -3.68 3.70 18.25
CA ARG A 33 -4.61 2.62 18.63
C ARG A 33 -4.81 1.62 17.50
N LEU A 34 -4.02 1.71 16.44
CA LEU A 34 -4.12 0.80 15.30
C LEU A 34 -3.79 -0.62 15.77
N ALA A 35 -4.65 -1.58 15.44
CA ALA A 35 -4.37 -2.98 15.72
C ALA A 35 -3.21 -3.47 14.85
N GLU A 36 -2.45 -4.45 15.36
CA GLU A 36 -1.35 -5.05 14.59
C GLU A 36 -1.83 -5.66 13.27
N GLU A 37 -3.00 -6.29 13.28
CA GLU A 37 -3.63 -6.88 12.09
C GLU A 37 -3.93 -5.84 11.01
N ASP A 38 -4.46 -4.67 11.41
CA ASP A 38 -4.75 -3.55 10.51
C ASP A 38 -3.44 -3.01 9.91
N LEU A 39 -2.40 -2.87 10.74
CA LEU A 39 -1.09 -2.40 10.29
C LEU A 39 -0.45 -3.38 9.31
N LEU A 40 -0.48 -4.69 9.61
CA LEU A 40 0.04 -5.72 8.72
C LEU A 40 -0.70 -5.75 7.38
N ALA A 41 -2.03 -5.59 7.38
CA ALA A 41 -2.81 -5.52 6.16
C ALA A 41 -2.47 -4.26 5.34
N ALA A 42 -2.33 -3.11 6.00
CA ALA A 42 -1.92 -1.87 5.35
C ALA A 42 -0.51 -1.95 4.74
N LEU A 43 0.44 -2.59 5.45
CA LEU A 43 1.79 -2.83 4.95
C LEU A 43 1.81 -3.80 3.76
N ARG A 44 0.99 -4.85 3.77
CA ARG A 44 0.83 -5.76 2.61
C ARG A 44 0.32 -5.01 1.38
N HIS A 45 -0.66 -4.13 1.57
CA HIS A 45 -1.17 -3.28 0.49
C HIS A 45 -0.11 -2.31 -0.05
N ALA A 46 0.62 -1.63 0.85
CA ALA A 46 1.71 -0.73 0.50
C ALA A 46 2.84 -1.45 -0.28
N LEU A 47 3.24 -2.65 0.17
CA LEU A 47 4.24 -3.47 -0.51
C LEU A 47 3.76 -3.92 -1.88
N ALA A 48 2.50 -4.33 -2.01
CA ALA A 48 1.92 -4.69 -3.30
C ALA A 48 1.98 -3.52 -4.29
N ALA A 49 1.56 -2.32 -3.87
CA ALA A 49 1.60 -1.10 -4.69
C ALA A 49 3.02 -0.78 -5.16
N ALA A 50 3.99 -0.77 -4.24
CA ALA A 50 5.39 -0.52 -4.57
C ALA A 50 5.96 -1.61 -5.50
N SER A 51 5.64 -2.88 -5.26
CA SER A 51 6.12 -4.02 -6.06
C SER A 51 5.62 -3.99 -7.51
N ILE A 52 4.45 -3.41 -7.75
CA ILE A 52 3.91 -3.20 -9.09
C ILE A 52 4.61 -2.02 -9.76
N ASN A 53 4.83 -0.91 -9.04
CA ASN A 53 5.53 0.26 -9.58
C ASN A 53 6.93 -0.11 -10.06
N ILE A 54 7.69 -0.87 -9.25
CA ILE A 54 9.07 -1.26 -9.63
C ILE A 54 9.16 -2.27 -10.79
N ALA A 55 8.03 -2.85 -11.18
CA ALA A 55 7.92 -3.73 -12.34
C ALA A 55 7.57 -2.95 -13.62
N ARG A 56 7.30 -1.65 -13.53
CA ARG A 56 6.98 -0.74 -14.63
C ARG A 56 8.12 0.28 -14.80
N SER A 57 8.26 0.83 -16.00
CA SER A 57 9.20 1.94 -16.22
C SER A 57 8.58 3.25 -15.75
N GLY A 58 9.33 4.06 -14.99
CA GLY A 58 8.87 5.35 -14.46
C GLY A 58 7.90 5.23 -13.28
N CYS A 59 7.38 6.38 -12.84
CA CYS A 59 6.37 6.45 -11.77
C CYS A 59 4.99 6.11 -12.35
N ASN A 60 4.60 4.83 -12.25
CA ASN A 60 3.32 4.33 -12.72
C ASN A 60 2.63 3.56 -11.56
N PRO A 61 1.95 4.29 -10.65
CA PRO A 61 1.37 3.71 -9.45
C PRO A 61 0.29 2.68 -9.78
N ALA A 62 0.15 1.68 -8.91
CA ALA A 62 -0.86 0.63 -9.05
C ALA A 62 -2.27 1.18 -8.77
N THR A 63 -3.28 0.60 -9.43
CA THR A 63 -4.67 0.78 -9.00
C THR A 63 -4.97 -0.07 -7.76
N TRP A 64 -6.08 0.22 -7.09
CA TRP A 64 -6.54 -0.57 -5.94
C TRP A 64 -6.82 -2.03 -6.32
N GLU A 65 -7.43 -2.27 -7.48
CA GLU A 65 -7.73 -3.63 -7.95
C GLU A 65 -6.43 -4.41 -8.21
N GLU A 66 -5.43 -3.75 -8.78
CA GLU A 66 -4.12 -4.37 -9.05
C GLU A 66 -3.38 -4.76 -7.77
N THR A 67 -3.46 -3.93 -6.71
CA THR A 67 -2.84 -4.25 -5.43
C THR A 67 -3.54 -5.43 -4.75
N ILE A 68 -4.88 -5.48 -4.76
CA ILE A 68 -5.64 -6.62 -4.23
C ILE A 68 -5.31 -7.91 -4.99
N LEU A 69 -5.31 -7.86 -6.33
CA LEU A 69 -4.91 -9.02 -7.15
C LEU A 69 -3.49 -9.48 -6.84
N ARG A 70 -2.54 -8.55 -6.66
CA ARG A 70 -1.16 -8.88 -6.33
C ARG A 70 -1.05 -9.58 -4.97
N ILE A 71 -1.79 -9.13 -3.97
CA ILE A 71 -1.80 -9.77 -2.64
C ILE A 71 -2.33 -11.21 -2.75
N SER A 72 -3.40 -11.42 -3.51
CA SER A 72 -4.02 -12.74 -3.73
C SER A 72 -3.13 -13.74 -4.48
N HIS A 73 -2.10 -13.28 -5.21
CA HIS A 73 -1.14 -14.14 -5.92
C HIS A 73 0.13 -14.43 -5.11
N CYS A 74 0.35 -13.73 -4.00
CA CYS A 74 1.51 -13.95 -3.12
C CYS A 74 1.22 -14.94 -1.97
N TYR A 75 0.00 -15.49 -1.88
CA TYR A 75 -0.42 -16.48 -0.89
C TYR A 75 -1.23 -17.60 -1.53
#